data_AF-A0A438D5Q5-F1
#
_entry.id   AF-A0A438D5Q5-F1
#
_cell.length_a   1.000
_cell.length_b   1.000
_cell.length_c   1.000
_cell.angle_alpha   90.00
_cell.angle_beta   90.00
_cell.angle_gamma   90.00
#
_symmetry.space_group_name_H-M   'P 1'
#
loop_
_entity.id
_entity.type
_entity.pdbx_description
1 polymer ?
#
loop_
_entity_poly.entity_id
_entity_poly.type
_entity_poly.pdbx_seq_one_letter_code
_entity_poly.pdbx_strand_id
1 'polypeptide(L)'
;MTATSTTMGDTSWFLDIGVVHHLTSDLNNLTIHNPFTGGDKVIVGDGKGLSIANIGKFLLPLQVVLLFSMMSIHVLSITTNLVSVQRFYSNNGTFIEFHPSHFVVKDQKTRLALLQGKIEKSLYKLPTAPRVFDHPLAFYFTCSTSDAGSLRLRHNRLGHPFVDVVSKILFLCKIPLKHDNNNSVCESCQLAKSHHLPFERFTSRAIKPFGLIHVDLWGATPIVLSMVLDIFSC
;
A
#
# COMPACT_ATOMS: atom_id res chain seq x y z
N MET A 1 0.68 -35.70 -8.46
CA MET A 1 -0.11 -35.21 -7.32
C MET A 1 0.24 -36.06 -6.11
N THR A 2 0.90 -35.50 -5.11
CA THR A 2 1.21 -36.18 -3.85
C THR A 2 0.06 -35.96 -2.87
N ALA A 3 -0.41 -37.05 -2.24
CA ALA A 3 -1.47 -37.01 -1.26
C ALA A 3 -0.94 -36.45 0.07
N THR A 4 -1.50 -35.33 0.53
CA THR A 4 -1.33 -34.84 1.89
C THR A 4 -2.65 -34.97 2.63
N SER A 5 -2.65 -35.63 3.78
CA SER A 5 -3.78 -35.62 4.70
C SER A 5 -3.90 -34.23 5.33
N THR A 6 -4.91 -33.46 4.92
CA THR A 6 -5.29 -32.22 5.58
C THR A 6 -6.26 -32.53 6.72
N THR A 7 -5.93 -32.02 7.92
CA THR A 7 -6.87 -31.88 9.02
C THR A 7 -7.97 -30.90 8.62
N MET A 8 -9.22 -31.22 8.94
CA MET A 8 -10.36 -30.34 8.67
C MET A 8 -10.09 -28.93 9.20
N GLY A 9 -10.09 -27.92 8.32
CA GLY A 9 -9.88 -26.51 8.68
C GLY A 9 -8.56 -25.87 8.21
N ASP A 10 -7.69 -26.57 7.48
CA ASP A 10 -6.49 -25.93 6.92
C ASP A 10 -6.86 -25.01 5.73
N THR A 11 -6.81 -23.70 5.97
CA THR A 11 -7.12 -22.64 4.97
C THR A 11 -5.91 -22.26 4.11
N SER A 12 -4.84 -23.05 4.16
CA SER A 12 -3.61 -22.81 3.41
C SER A 12 -3.83 -22.85 1.90
N TRP A 13 -3.15 -21.95 1.18
CA TRP A 13 -3.11 -21.89 -0.28
C TRP A 13 -1.73 -22.32 -0.80
N PHE A 14 -1.71 -23.11 -1.85
CA PHE A 14 -0.46 -23.61 -2.46
C PHE A 14 -0.34 -23.18 -3.92
N LEU A 15 0.86 -22.76 -4.35
CA LEU A 15 1.12 -22.48 -5.76
C LEU A 15 1.20 -23.79 -6.56
N ASP A 16 0.49 -23.82 -7.68
CA ASP A 16 0.53 -24.91 -8.64
C ASP A 16 0.68 -24.38 -10.07
N ILE A 17 1.68 -24.91 -10.78
CA ILE A 17 1.96 -24.58 -12.19
C ILE A 17 1.04 -25.39 -13.11
N GLY A 18 0.56 -26.56 -12.66
CA GLY A 18 -0.29 -27.47 -13.44
C GLY A 18 -1.78 -27.11 -13.44
N VAL A 19 -2.21 -26.09 -12.70
CA VAL A 19 -3.62 -25.70 -12.60
C VAL A 19 -3.89 -24.42 -13.37
N VAL A 20 -5.02 -24.39 -14.09
CA VAL A 20 -5.43 -23.26 -14.94
C VAL A 20 -6.24 -22.19 -14.18
N HIS A 21 -6.92 -22.60 -13.10
CA HIS A 21 -7.78 -21.73 -12.29
C HIS A 21 -7.34 -21.73 -10.82
N HIS A 22 -7.67 -20.69 -10.07
CA HIS A 22 -7.55 -20.74 -8.62
C HIS A 22 -8.70 -21.60 -8.06
N LEU A 23 -8.40 -22.55 -7.18
CA LEU A 23 -9.35 -23.52 -6.65
C LEU A 23 -9.43 -23.42 -5.13
N THR A 24 -10.64 -23.48 -4.58
CA THR A 24 -10.88 -23.52 -3.13
C THR A 24 -11.94 -24.56 -2.77
N SER A 25 -11.74 -25.25 -1.65
CA SER A 25 -12.75 -26.17 -1.08
C SER A 25 -13.67 -25.48 -0.07
N ASP A 26 -13.29 -24.28 0.39
CA ASP A 26 -14.03 -23.52 1.39
C ASP A 26 -14.65 -22.27 0.73
N LEU A 27 -15.96 -22.12 0.88
CA LEU A 27 -16.72 -20.96 0.41
C LEU A 27 -16.35 -19.68 1.17
N ASN A 28 -15.96 -19.80 2.44
CA ASN A 28 -15.53 -18.66 3.27
C ASN A 28 -14.24 -18.02 2.76
N ASN A 29 -13.52 -18.69 1.85
CA ASN A 29 -12.40 -18.09 1.15
C ASN A 29 -12.83 -17.03 0.13
N LEU A 30 -14.09 -17.00 -0.31
CA LEU A 30 -14.55 -16.08 -1.34
C LEU A 30 -15.29 -14.88 -0.72
N THR A 31 -14.74 -13.68 -0.89
CA THR A 31 -15.33 -12.44 -0.36
C THR A 31 -16.58 -12.02 -1.12
N ILE A 32 -16.59 -12.26 -2.43
CA ILE A 32 -17.75 -12.06 -3.30
C ILE A 32 -17.90 -13.34 -4.12
N HIS A 33 -19.04 -14.01 -4.03
CA HIS A 33 -19.27 -15.27 -4.73
C HIS A 33 -20.72 -15.43 -5.16
N ASN A 34 -20.91 -16.09 -6.30
CA ASN A 34 -22.22 -16.44 -6.83
C ASN A 34 -22.26 -17.95 -7.09
N PRO A 35 -23.43 -18.61 -6.95
CA PRO A 35 -23.62 -19.97 -7.44
C PRO A 35 -23.26 -20.06 -8.92
N PHE A 36 -22.54 -21.12 -9.28
CA PHE A 36 -22.23 -21.39 -10.68
C PHE A 36 -23.39 -22.16 -11.32
N THR A 37 -23.90 -21.66 -12.44
CA THR A 37 -25.04 -22.26 -13.17
C THR A 37 -24.62 -22.95 -14.48
N GLY A 38 -23.33 -22.93 -14.81
CA GLY A 38 -22.82 -23.56 -16.03
C GLY A 38 -22.66 -25.08 -15.91
N GLY A 39 -22.51 -25.75 -17.05
CA GLY A 39 -22.25 -27.19 -17.14
C GLY A 39 -20.77 -27.58 -17.04
N ASP A 40 -19.88 -26.60 -16.92
CA ASP A 40 -18.43 -26.82 -16.91
C ASP A 40 -17.98 -27.59 -15.66
N LYS A 41 -16.91 -28.37 -15.82
CA LYS A 41 -16.31 -29.18 -14.75
C LYS A 41 -14.82 -28.93 -14.66
N VAL A 42 -14.28 -29.01 -13.45
CA VAL A 42 -12.84 -28.98 -13.23
C VAL A 42 -12.29 -30.38 -13.46
N ILE A 43 -11.46 -30.56 -14.48
CA ILE A 43 -10.79 -31.83 -14.74
C ILE A 43 -9.54 -31.93 -13.86
N VAL A 44 -9.46 -32.99 -13.07
CA VAL A 44 -8.29 -33.29 -12.21
C VAL A 44 -7.39 -34.34 -12.86
N GLY A 45 -6.20 -34.57 -12.30
CA GLY A 45 -5.15 -35.42 -12.89
C GLY A 45 -5.53 -36.89 -13.08
N ASP A 46 -6.59 -37.38 -12.43
CA ASP A 46 -7.15 -38.72 -12.64
C ASP A 46 -8.23 -38.77 -13.74
N GLY A 47 -8.43 -37.66 -14.47
CA GLY A 47 -9.39 -37.52 -15.55
C GLY A 47 -10.83 -37.27 -15.09
N LYS A 48 -11.11 -37.26 -13.78
CA LYS A 48 -12.46 -36.98 -13.28
C LYS A 48 -12.81 -35.51 -13.42
N GLY A 49 -14.06 -35.24 -13.78
CA GLY A 49 -14.64 -33.89 -13.78
C GLY A 49 -15.36 -33.60 -12.47
N LEU A 50 -14.84 -32.64 -11.70
CA LEU A 50 -15.44 -32.16 -10.45
C LEU A 50 -16.42 -31.04 -10.74
N SER A 51 -17.59 -31.08 -10.10
CA SER A 51 -18.62 -30.07 -10.23
C SER A 51 -18.22 -28.76 -9.55
N ILE A 52 -18.46 -27.65 -10.24
CA ILE A 52 -18.24 -26.30 -9.71
C ILE A 52 -19.49 -25.87 -8.96
N ALA A 53 -19.33 -25.50 -7.68
CA ALA A 53 -20.46 -25.03 -6.87
C ALA A 53 -20.63 -23.51 -6.98
N ASN A 54 -19.53 -22.76 -6.90
CA ASN A 54 -19.54 -21.30 -6.93
C ASN A 54 -18.32 -20.76 -7.68
N ILE A 55 -18.46 -19.53 -8.17
CA ILE A 55 -17.33 -18.74 -8.65
C ILE A 55 -17.32 -17.43 -7.87
N GLY A 56 -16.14 -16.98 -7.49
CA GLY A 56 -16.00 -15.75 -6.73
C GLY A 56 -14.60 -15.19 -6.71
N LYS A 57 -14.43 -14.09 -5.98
CA LYS A 57 -13.14 -13.45 -5.77
C LYS A 57 -12.57 -13.86 -4.42
N PHE A 58 -11.33 -14.32 -4.44
CA PHE A 58 -10.47 -14.42 -3.27
C PHE A 58 -9.58 -13.18 -3.22
N LEU A 59 -9.46 -12.57 -2.05
CA LEU A 59 -8.55 -11.46 -1.80
C LEU A 59 -7.41 -11.95 -0.92
N LEU A 60 -6.21 -12.05 -1.49
CA LEU A 60 -5.02 -12.40 -0.72
C LEU A 60 -4.41 -11.12 -0.12
N PRO A 61 -4.32 -11.00 1.22
CA PRO A 61 -3.65 -9.88 1.88
C PRO A 61 -2.13 -9.93 1.68
N LEU A 62 -1.54 -8.81 1.24
CA LEU A 62 -0.09 -8.60 1.29
C LEU A 62 0.31 -7.88 2.58
N GLN A 63 1.60 -7.97 2.93
CA GLN A 63 2.19 -7.34 4.12
C GLN A 63 1.92 -5.83 4.24
N VAL A 64 1.58 -5.12 3.15
CA VAL A 64 1.43 -3.65 3.15
C VAL A 64 0.24 -3.24 2.27
N VAL A 65 -0.98 -3.30 2.82
CA VAL A 65 -2.24 -2.67 2.31
C VAL A 65 -2.76 -3.14 0.94
N LEU A 66 -1.93 -3.77 0.11
CA LEU A 66 -2.30 -4.31 -1.19
C LEU A 66 -3.01 -5.66 -1.04
N LEU A 67 -3.97 -5.92 -1.92
CA LEU A 67 -4.70 -7.19 -2.03
C LEU A 67 -4.53 -7.74 -3.44
N PHE A 68 -4.10 -8.98 -3.60
CA PHE A 68 -4.25 -9.66 -4.89
C PHE A 68 -5.69 -10.12 -5.05
N SER A 69 -6.32 -9.73 -6.15
CA SER A 69 -7.68 -10.13 -6.48
C SER A 69 -7.65 -11.33 -7.43
N MET A 70 -8.15 -12.46 -6.95
CA MET A 70 -7.99 -13.75 -7.61
C MET A 70 -9.36 -14.36 -7.88
N MET A 71 -9.75 -14.44 -9.15
CA MET A 71 -10.98 -15.13 -9.53
C MET A 71 -10.81 -16.63 -9.30
N SER A 72 -11.56 -17.16 -8.34
CA SER A 72 -11.42 -18.49 -7.79
C SER A 72 -12.70 -19.30 -7.97
N ILE A 73 -12.53 -20.60 -8.20
CA ILE A 73 -13.59 -21.57 -8.39
C ILE A 73 -13.71 -22.38 -7.11
N HIS A 74 -14.93 -22.47 -6.58
CA HIS A 74 -15.25 -23.26 -5.40
C HIS A 74 -15.70 -24.67 -5.81
N VAL A 75 -14.98 -25.67 -5.33
CA VAL A 75 -15.21 -27.08 -5.61
C VAL A 75 -15.13 -27.86 -4.30
N LEU A 76 -16.25 -28.42 -3.83
CA LEU A 76 -16.32 -29.09 -2.53
C LEU A 76 -15.42 -30.34 -2.44
N SER A 77 -15.16 -31.00 -3.57
CA SER A 77 -14.47 -32.28 -3.62
C SER A 77 -12.94 -32.17 -3.70
N ILE A 78 -12.35 -30.97 -3.68
CA ILE A 78 -10.89 -30.81 -3.64
C ILE A 78 -10.39 -30.81 -2.20
N THR A 79 -9.17 -31.31 -1.99
CA THR A 79 -8.57 -31.47 -0.65
C THR A 79 -7.70 -30.28 -0.22
N THR A 80 -7.27 -29.45 -1.16
CA THR A 80 -6.32 -28.35 -0.93
C THR A 80 -6.67 -27.15 -1.81
N ASN A 81 -6.47 -25.94 -1.28
CA ASN A 81 -6.66 -24.72 -2.07
C ASN A 81 -5.43 -24.48 -2.96
N LEU A 82 -5.66 -24.25 -4.25
CA LEU A 82 -4.60 -24.14 -5.25
C LEU A 82 -4.65 -22.78 -5.93
N VAL A 83 -3.47 -22.17 -6.06
CA VAL A 83 -3.25 -20.96 -6.83
C VAL A 83 -2.61 -21.35 -8.15
N SER A 84 -3.35 -21.15 -9.25
CA SER A 84 -2.75 -21.16 -10.59
C SER A 84 -1.65 -20.11 -10.70
N VAL A 85 -0.42 -20.57 -10.85
CA VAL A 85 0.76 -19.71 -11.03
C VAL A 85 0.59 -18.85 -12.28
N GLN A 86 0.21 -19.44 -13.41
CA GLN A 86 0.02 -18.73 -14.68
C GLN A 86 -0.98 -17.57 -14.56
N ARG A 87 -2.13 -17.82 -13.92
CA ARG A 87 -3.19 -16.81 -13.79
C ARG A 87 -2.81 -15.71 -12.79
N PHE A 88 -2.00 -16.06 -11.80
CA PHE A 88 -1.47 -15.12 -10.83
C PHE A 88 -0.54 -14.08 -11.48
N TYR A 89 0.35 -14.51 -12.39
CA TYR A 89 1.20 -13.63 -13.21
C TYR A 89 0.36 -12.68 -14.07
N SER A 90 -0.55 -13.22 -14.88
CA SER A 90 -1.28 -12.47 -15.91
C SER A 90 -2.20 -11.39 -15.34
N ASN A 91 -2.76 -11.60 -14.15
CA ASN A 91 -3.78 -10.70 -13.61
C ASN A 91 -3.19 -9.57 -12.76
N ASN A 92 -2.01 -9.76 -12.18
CA ASN A 92 -1.47 -8.84 -11.17
C ASN A 92 -0.22 -8.08 -11.63
N GLY A 93 0.34 -8.39 -12.81
CA GLY A 93 1.60 -7.77 -13.26
C GLY A 93 2.76 -8.08 -12.32
N THR A 94 2.79 -9.30 -11.78
CA THR A 94 3.81 -9.77 -10.84
C THR A 94 4.62 -10.89 -11.47
N PHE A 95 5.77 -11.21 -10.87
CA PHE A 95 6.50 -12.43 -11.18
C PHE A 95 7.00 -13.14 -9.93
N ILE A 96 7.15 -14.46 -10.01
CA ILE A 96 7.61 -15.31 -8.90
C ILE A 96 9.03 -15.81 -9.19
N GLU A 97 9.91 -15.66 -8.21
CA GLU A 97 11.25 -16.26 -8.17
C GLU A 97 11.25 -17.44 -7.19
N PHE A 98 11.75 -18.59 -7.64
CA PHE A 98 11.86 -19.79 -6.84
C PHE A 98 13.31 -19.95 -6.33
N HIS A 99 13.45 -20.12 -5.03
CA HIS A 99 14.72 -20.41 -4.35
C HIS A 99 14.66 -21.77 -3.66
N PRO A 100 15.81 -22.37 -3.29
CA PRO A 100 15.84 -23.70 -2.67
C PRO A 100 15.03 -23.85 -1.38
N SER A 101 14.80 -22.76 -0.64
CA SER A 101 14.12 -22.77 0.66
C SER A 101 12.83 -21.94 0.71
N HIS A 102 12.56 -21.12 -0.30
CA HIS A 102 11.48 -20.14 -0.28
C HIS A 102 11.16 -19.67 -1.70
N PHE A 103 10.10 -18.89 -1.86
CA PHE A 103 9.81 -18.19 -3.10
C PHE A 103 9.45 -16.74 -2.81
N VAL A 104 9.68 -15.86 -3.78
CA VAL A 104 9.41 -14.43 -3.67
C VAL A 104 8.52 -14.00 -4.83
N VAL A 105 7.39 -13.36 -4.51
CA VAL A 105 6.57 -12.65 -5.50
C VAL A 105 7.04 -11.21 -5.55
N LYS A 106 7.36 -10.73 -6.75
CA LYS A 106 7.81 -9.36 -7.00
C LYS A 106 6.89 -8.66 -7.98
N ASP A 107 6.79 -7.35 -7.85
CA ASP A 107 6.14 -6.50 -8.85
C ASP A 107 6.98 -6.46 -10.14
N GLN A 108 6.35 -6.60 -11.31
CA GLN A 108 7.07 -6.69 -12.58
C GLN A 108 7.75 -5.37 -12.97
N LYS A 109 7.17 -4.22 -12.61
CA LYS A 109 7.67 -2.89 -13.00
C LYS A 109 8.76 -2.41 -12.05
N THR A 110 8.48 -2.43 -10.76
CA THR A 110 9.34 -1.87 -9.70
C THR A 110 10.35 -2.88 -9.17
N ARG A 111 10.16 -4.18 -9.44
CA ARG A 111 10.96 -5.30 -8.91
C ARG A 111 10.94 -5.42 -7.39
N LEU A 112 10.06 -4.69 -6.71
CA LEU A 112 9.91 -4.76 -5.27
C LEU A 112 9.30 -6.10 -4.85
N ALA A 113 9.82 -6.67 -3.77
CA ALA A 113 9.27 -7.87 -3.17
C ALA A 113 7.93 -7.55 -2.49
N LEU A 114 6.88 -8.22 -2.98
CA LEU A 114 5.50 -8.04 -2.54
C LEU A 114 5.10 -9.10 -1.50
N LEU A 115 5.58 -10.33 -1.67
CA LEU A 115 5.27 -11.47 -0.83
C LEU A 115 6.46 -12.42 -0.79
N GLN A 116 6.72 -13.02 0.37
CA GLN A 116 7.67 -14.12 0.49
C GLN A 116 6.97 -15.32 1.11
N GLY A 117 6.93 -16.44 0.38
CA GLY A 117 6.37 -17.69 0.86
C GLY A 117 7.43 -18.74 1.15
N LYS A 118 7.02 -19.78 1.87
CA LYS A 118 7.90 -20.85 2.34
C LYS A 118 7.53 -22.17 1.65
N ILE A 119 8.49 -23.06 1.59
CA ILE A 119 8.26 -24.43 1.13
C ILE A 119 7.86 -25.27 2.35
N GLU A 120 6.69 -25.90 2.31
CA GLU A 120 6.19 -26.80 3.35
C GLU A 120 5.82 -28.14 2.71
N LYS A 121 6.40 -29.24 3.19
CA LYS A 121 6.17 -30.60 2.64
C LYS A 121 6.36 -30.66 1.11
N SER A 122 7.39 -29.98 0.61
CA SER A 122 7.71 -29.86 -0.83
C SER A 122 6.66 -29.11 -1.67
N LEU A 123 5.74 -28.39 -1.02
CA LEU A 123 4.77 -27.52 -1.68
C LEU A 123 5.06 -26.06 -1.37
N TYR A 124 4.80 -25.19 -2.35
CA TYR A 124 4.98 -23.76 -2.21
C TYR A 124 3.77 -23.14 -1.52
N LYS A 125 3.86 -22.94 -0.21
CA LYS A 125 2.77 -22.42 0.61
C LYS A 125 2.75 -20.89 0.59
N LEU A 126 1.60 -20.33 0.23
CA LEU A 126 1.35 -18.90 0.38
C LEU A 126 1.24 -18.52 1.85
N PRO A 127 1.92 -17.44 2.29
CA PRO A 127 1.69 -16.88 3.61
C PRO A 127 0.26 -16.34 3.64
N THR A 128 -0.62 -17.04 4.35
CA THR A 128 -1.98 -16.56 4.63
C THR A 128 -1.91 -15.88 5.99
N ALA A 129 -2.17 -14.58 6.06
CA ALA A 129 -2.32 -13.92 7.35
C ALA A 129 -3.45 -14.62 8.13
N PRO A 130 -3.32 -14.83 9.45
CA PRO A 130 -4.40 -15.42 10.23
C PRO A 130 -5.68 -14.62 10.00
N ARG A 131 -6.75 -15.32 9.63
CA ARG A 131 -8.09 -14.74 9.50
C ARG A 131 -8.60 -14.43 10.90
N VAL A 132 -8.19 -13.29 11.43
CA VAL A 132 -8.91 -12.69 12.54
C VAL A 132 -10.20 -12.15 11.94
N PHE A 133 -11.25 -12.98 11.94
CA PHE A 133 -12.63 -12.57 11.64
C PHE A 133 -13.24 -11.77 12.79
N ASP A 134 -12.44 -10.89 13.39
CA ASP A 134 -12.88 -9.84 14.31
C ASP A 134 -12.02 -8.62 13.96
N HIS A 135 -12.61 -7.72 13.17
CA HIS A 135 -12.01 -6.53 12.59
C HIS A 135 -11.01 -6.71 11.43
N PRO A 136 -11.11 -5.89 10.37
CA PRO A 136 -10.09 -5.84 9.33
C PRO A 136 -8.77 -5.38 9.95
N LEU A 137 -7.82 -6.31 10.07
CA LEU A 137 -6.42 -6.00 10.30
C LEU A 137 -5.86 -5.29 9.05
N ALA A 138 -6.19 -4.00 8.91
CA ALA A 138 -5.16 -3.09 8.48
C ALA A 138 -4.02 -3.23 9.51
N PHE A 139 -2.77 -3.11 9.06
CA PHE A 139 -1.65 -2.83 9.94
C PHE A 139 -1.86 -1.44 10.54
N TYR A 140 -2.83 -1.30 11.44
CA TYR A 140 -2.77 -0.29 12.46
C TYR A 140 -1.56 -0.69 13.27
N PHE A 141 -0.57 0.19 13.37
CA PHE A 141 0.19 0.25 14.60
C PHE A 141 -0.86 0.23 15.72
N THR A 142 -0.94 -0.87 16.45
CA THR A 142 -1.62 -0.92 17.73
C THR A 142 -0.79 -0.02 18.64
N CYS A 143 -0.98 1.29 18.51
CA CYS A 143 -0.84 2.14 19.66
C CYS A 143 -1.92 1.64 20.59
N SER A 144 -1.48 0.92 21.63
CA SER A 144 -2.28 0.41 22.71
C SER A 144 -3.44 1.36 22.96
N THR A 145 -4.67 0.85 22.99
CA THR A 145 -5.90 1.61 23.25
C THR A 145 -5.95 2.27 24.64
N SER A 146 -4.83 2.32 25.35
CA SER A 146 -4.57 3.18 26.51
C SER A 146 -4.00 4.55 26.14
N ASP A 147 -3.60 4.80 24.88
CA ASP A 147 -2.97 6.04 24.45
C ASP A 147 -3.76 6.74 23.34
N ALA A 148 -4.91 7.32 23.72
CA ALA A 148 -5.56 8.33 22.88
C ALA A 148 -4.57 9.46 22.60
N GLY A 149 -3.94 9.39 21.42
CA GLY A 149 -2.84 10.28 21.04
C GLY A 149 -3.23 11.74 21.15
N SER A 150 -2.34 12.54 21.71
CA SER A 150 -2.59 13.96 22.00
C SER A 150 -2.90 14.77 20.74
N LEU A 151 -3.56 15.92 20.94
CA LEU A 151 -3.83 16.88 19.88
C LEU A 151 -2.54 17.27 19.14
N ARG A 152 -1.44 17.45 19.86
CA ARG A 152 -0.12 17.79 19.32
C ARG A 152 0.42 16.71 18.37
N LEU A 153 0.24 15.44 18.72
CA LEU A 153 0.65 14.32 17.86
C LEU A 153 -0.11 14.34 16.54
N ARG A 154 -1.40 14.65 16.57
CA ARG A 154 -2.26 14.74 15.37
C ARG A 154 -1.91 15.95 14.51
N HIS A 155 -1.66 17.09 15.13
CA HIS A 155 -1.14 18.27 14.47
C HIS A 155 0.17 17.98 13.71
N ASN A 156 1.13 17.29 14.33
CA ASN A 156 2.39 16.94 13.68
C ASN A 156 2.20 15.95 12.51
N ARG A 157 1.41 14.87 12.72
CA ARG A 157 1.22 13.82 11.69
C ARG A 157 0.40 14.27 10.48
N LEU A 158 -0.48 15.25 10.64
CA LEU A 158 -1.31 15.77 9.55
C LEU A 158 -0.65 16.91 8.77
N GLY A 159 0.62 17.23 9.06
CA GLY A 159 1.35 18.29 8.36
C GLY A 159 1.08 19.68 8.90
N HIS A 160 1.02 19.82 10.22
CA HIS A 160 0.85 21.09 10.91
C HIS A 160 -0.39 21.95 10.55
N PRO A 161 -1.57 21.36 10.28
CA PRO A 161 -2.78 22.14 10.07
C PRO A 161 -3.15 22.90 11.35
N PHE A 162 -3.92 23.97 11.19
CA PHE A 162 -4.40 24.78 12.31
C PHE A 162 -5.11 23.91 13.35
N VAL A 163 -4.85 24.17 14.63
CA VAL A 163 -5.29 23.34 15.75
C VAL A 163 -6.80 23.11 15.74
N ASP A 164 -7.60 24.12 15.41
CA ASP A 164 -9.06 23.99 15.36
C ASP A 164 -9.54 23.09 14.22
N VAL A 165 -8.79 23.04 13.10
CA VAL A 165 -9.08 22.12 11.99
C VAL A 165 -8.84 20.68 12.43
N VAL A 166 -7.76 20.43 13.17
CA VAL A 166 -7.48 19.12 13.75
C VAL A 166 -8.59 18.72 14.72
N SER A 167 -8.97 19.60 15.64
CA SER A 167 -10.06 19.36 16.59
C SER A 167 -11.37 19.02 15.89
N LYS A 168 -11.70 19.75 14.80
CA LYS A 168 -12.91 19.50 14.01
C LYS A 168 -12.87 18.14 13.31
N ILE A 169 -11.72 17.76 12.71
CA ILE A 169 -11.54 16.45 12.08
C ILE A 169 -11.70 15.33 13.11
N LEU A 170 -11.06 15.46 14.29
CA LEU A 170 -11.13 14.46 15.34
C LEU A 170 -12.56 14.28 15.88
N PHE A 171 -13.30 15.38 16.02
CA PHE A 171 -14.71 15.37 16.39
C PHE A 171 -15.57 14.65 15.33
N LEU A 172 -15.41 15.01 14.05
CA LEU A 172 -16.16 14.38 12.95
C LEU A 172 -15.87 12.89 12.82
N CYS A 173 -14.63 12.48 13.06
CA CYS A 173 -14.20 11.08 12.99
C CYS A 173 -14.41 10.29 14.29
N LYS A 174 -14.99 10.90 15.33
CA LYS A 174 -15.22 10.28 16.65
C LYS A 174 -13.95 9.68 17.28
N ILE A 175 -12.81 10.33 17.11
CA ILE A 175 -11.53 9.87 17.64
C ILE A 175 -11.40 10.37 19.09
N PRO A 176 -11.19 9.48 20.09
CA PRO A 176 -11.01 9.89 21.47
C PRO A 176 -9.73 10.71 21.62
N LEU A 177 -9.84 11.84 22.31
CA LEU A 177 -8.73 12.74 22.64
C LEU A 177 -8.38 12.60 24.12
N LYS A 178 -7.10 12.40 24.44
CA LYS A 178 -6.60 12.76 25.77
C LYS A 178 -6.57 14.28 25.87
N HIS A 179 -7.17 14.81 26.92
CA HIS A 179 -7.15 16.23 27.22
C HIS A 179 -5.74 16.64 27.65
N ASP A 180 -4.85 16.87 26.69
CA ASP A 180 -3.56 17.46 26.96
C ASP A 180 -3.73 18.97 27.07
N ASN A 181 -3.57 19.50 28.29
CA ASN A 181 -3.65 20.92 28.60
C ASN A 181 -2.48 21.75 28.04
N ASN A 182 -1.64 21.15 27.19
CA ASN A 182 -0.48 21.80 26.61
C ASN A 182 -0.88 22.54 25.34
N ASN A 183 -1.43 23.73 25.54
CA ASN A 183 -1.66 24.74 24.52
C ASN A 183 -0.34 25.39 24.05
N SER A 184 0.74 24.60 23.92
CA SER A 184 2.03 25.08 23.46
C SER A 184 2.03 25.18 21.94
N VAL A 185 2.35 26.38 21.46
CA VAL A 185 2.49 26.66 20.03
C VAL A 185 3.58 25.74 19.46
N CYS A 186 3.32 25.11 18.32
CA CYS A 186 4.28 24.22 17.69
C CYS A 186 5.50 24.99 17.17
N GLU A 187 6.71 24.55 17.56
CA GLU A 187 7.99 25.12 17.13
C GLU A 187 8.12 25.17 15.60
N SER A 188 7.81 24.08 14.90
CA SER A 188 7.86 24.04 13.43
C SER A 188 6.94 25.08 12.79
N CYS A 189 5.76 25.30 13.38
CA CYS A 189 4.84 26.35 12.90
C CYS A 189 5.37 27.75 13.18
N GLN A 190 6.05 27.96 14.30
CA GLN A 190 6.67 29.25 14.63
C GLN A 190 7.81 29.57 13.68
N LEU A 191 8.68 28.59 13.39
CA LEU A 191 9.79 28.75 12.45
C LEU A 191 9.31 28.97 11.02
N ALA A 192 8.22 28.30 10.61
CA ALA A 192 7.64 28.51 9.29
C ALA A 192 6.90 29.85 9.15
N LYS A 193 6.40 30.41 10.26
CA LYS A 193 5.67 31.69 10.29
C LYS A 193 6.52 32.88 10.71
N SER A 194 7.75 32.67 11.16
CA SER A 194 8.65 33.77 11.47
C SER A 194 9.06 34.46 10.17
N HIS A 195 9.04 35.79 10.19
CA HIS A 195 9.65 36.56 9.12
C HIS A 195 11.16 36.59 9.37
N HIS A 196 11.94 36.56 8.29
CA HIS A 196 13.35 36.88 8.39
C HIS A 196 13.45 38.30 8.97
N LEU A 197 14.39 38.51 9.91
CA LEU A 197 14.68 39.86 10.38
C LEU A 197 15.02 40.75 9.19
N PRO A 198 14.74 42.07 9.25
CA PRO A 198 15.15 42.97 8.20
C PRO A 198 16.64 42.75 7.90
N PHE A 199 16.98 42.61 6.62
CA PHE A 199 18.38 42.54 6.22
C PHE A 199 19.10 43.77 6.77
N GLU A 200 20.33 43.57 7.25
CA GLU A 200 21.19 44.70 7.57
C GLU A 200 21.27 45.61 6.35
N ARG A 201 21.04 46.91 6.55
CA ARG A 201 21.08 47.88 5.45
C ARG A 201 22.53 48.04 5.00
N PHE A 202 22.95 47.24 4.03
CA PHE A 202 24.21 47.46 3.33
C PHE A 202 24.00 48.57 2.28
N THR A 203 24.71 49.68 2.46
CA THR A 203 24.81 50.72 1.43
C THR A 203 26.01 50.42 0.56
N SER A 204 25.89 49.41 -0.31
CA SER A 204 26.88 49.17 -1.36
C SER A 204 26.69 50.22 -2.47
N ARG A 205 27.45 51.32 -2.40
CA ARG A 205 27.44 52.38 -3.42
C ARG A 205 28.68 52.28 -4.31
N ALA A 206 28.48 52.49 -5.61
CA ALA A 206 29.60 52.61 -6.54
C ALA A 206 30.38 53.91 -6.25
N ILE A 207 31.70 53.80 -6.09
CA ILE A 207 32.59 54.97 -5.89
C ILE A 207 33.09 55.52 -7.24
N LYS A 208 32.98 54.73 -8.31
CA LYS A 208 33.42 55.08 -9.67
C LYS A 208 32.37 54.60 -10.68
N PRO A 209 32.26 55.25 -11.85
CA PRO A 209 31.44 54.75 -12.95
C PRO A 209 31.79 53.30 -13.28
N PHE A 210 30.77 52.45 -13.46
CA PHE A 210 30.91 51.00 -13.70
C PHE A 210 31.59 50.19 -12.59
N GLY A 211 31.81 50.77 -11.39
CA GLY A 211 32.43 50.07 -10.27
C GLY A 211 31.56 49.01 -9.60
N LEU A 212 30.26 49.00 -9.89
CA LEU A 212 29.30 48.04 -9.39
C LEU A 212 28.17 47.86 -10.41
N ILE A 213 27.94 46.63 -10.87
CA ILE A 213 26.89 46.28 -11.84
C ILE A 213 25.96 45.28 -11.17
N HIS A 214 24.67 45.60 -11.13
CA HIS A 214 23.63 44.68 -10.68
C HIS A 214 23.00 44.05 -11.92
N VAL A 215 22.89 42.73 -11.94
CA VAL A 215 22.24 41.99 -13.02
C VAL A 215 21.20 41.09 -12.38
N ASP A 216 19.96 41.22 -12.81
CA ASP A 216 18.86 40.35 -12.40
C ASP A 216 18.43 39.47 -13.59
N LEU A 217 18.14 38.20 -13.33
CA LEU A 217 17.66 37.24 -14.32
C LEU A 217 16.17 37.06 -14.10
N TRP A 218 15.36 37.69 -14.95
CA TRP A 218 13.94 37.39 -14.98
C TRP A 218 13.69 35.98 -15.54
N GLY A 219 12.76 35.26 -14.91
CA GLY A 219 12.33 33.94 -15.35
C GLY A 219 11.75 33.96 -16.77
N ALA A 220 11.71 32.78 -17.42
CA ALA A 220 11.35 32.62 -18.82
C ALA A 220 10.03 33.36 -19.17
N THR A 221 10.16 34.42 -19.95
CA THR A 221 9.04 35.17 -20.50
C THR A 221 8.69 34.60 -21.88
N PRO A 222 7.39 34.59 -22.28
CA PRO A 222 6.94 34.02 -23.55
C PRO A 222 7.31 34.85 -24.79
N ILE A 223 8.22 35.82 -24.67
CA ILE A 223 8.62 36.74 -25.73
C ILE A 223 10.14 36.93 -25.64
N VAL A 224 10.84 36.99 -26.77
CA VAL A 224 12.29 37.24 -26.82
C VAL A 224 12.57 38.64 -26.27
N LEU A 225 12.99 38.74 -25.01
CA LEU A 225 13.52 39.97 -24.44
C LEU A 225 14.98 40.15 -24.87
N SER A 226 15.27 41.23 -25.58
CA SER A 226 16.61 41.81 -25.58
C SER A 226 16.94 42.22 -24.14
N MET A 227 18.11 41.81 -23.61
CA MET A 227 18.61 42.30 -22.33
C MET A 227 18.63 43.83 -22.34
N VAL A 228 17.70 44.46 -21.62
CA VAL A 228 17.75 45.89 -21.33
C VAL A 228 18.61 46.03 -20.07
N LEU A 229 19.80 46.61 -20.23
CA LEU A 229 20.64 47.03 -19.11
C LEU A 229 20.09 48.35 -18.58
N ASP A 230 19.30 48.31 -17.53
CA ASP A 230 18.95 49.51 -16.77
C ASP A 230 20.15 49.89 -15.90
N ILE A 231 20.95 50.85 -16.38
CA ILE A 231 22.04 51.43 -15.62
C ILE A 231 21.43 52.43 -14.63
N PHE A 232 21.12 51.97 -13.43
CA PHE A 232 20.81 52.86 -12.32
C PHE A 232 22.11 53.47 -11.77
N SER A 233 22.32 54.75 -12.05
CA SER A 233 23.25 55.57 -11.25
C SER A 233 22.59 55.85 -9.89
N CYS A 234 23.02 55.15 -8.84
CA CYS A 234 22.73 55.53 -7.46
C CYS A 234 23.63 56.68 -6.99
#